data_AF-A0A377XLT7-F1
#
_entry.id   AF-A0A377XLT7-F1
#
_cell.length_a   1.000
_cell.length_b   1.000
_cell.length_c   1.000
_cell.angle_alpha   90.00
_cell.angle_beta   90.00
_cell.angle_gamma   90.00
#
_symmetry.space_group_name_H-M   'P 1'
#
loop_
_entity.id
_entity.type
_entity.pdbx_description
1 polymer ?
#
loop_
_entity_poly.entity_id
_entity_poly.type
_entity_poly.pdbx_seq_one_letter_code
_entity_poly.pdbx_strand_id
1 'polypeptide(L)'
;MIRKYFVPALMAAALLTGCQAPQGKFTPEQVAAMKSYGFTESNGDWSLGLSDSILFDKNDYRLRPDSRQQITTMASRLAATGITHSRLEGHTDNYGEDSYNEALSLKRANSVADA
;
A
#
# COMPACT_ATOMS: atom_id res chain seq x y z
N MET A 1 -18.49 47.27 -29.52
CA MET A 1 -19.60 46.28 -29.60
C MET A 1 -19.20 44.86 -29.13
N ILE A 2 -18.10 44.69 -28.38
CA ILE A 2 -17.55 43.38 -28.00
C ILE A 2 -18.07 42.88 -26.62
N ARG A 3 -18.66 43.77 -25.82
CA ARG A 3 -19.05 43.53 -24.42
C ARG A 3 -20.33 42.69 -24.24
N LYS A 4 -21.10 42.44 -25.31
CA LYS A 4 -22.38 41.68 -25.25
C LYS A 4 -22.22 40.17 -25.40
N TYR A 5 -21.05 39.69 -25.84
CA TYR A 5 -20.78 38.26 -26.03
C TYR A 5 -19.97 37.62 -24.90
N PHE A 6 -19.45 38.43 -23.97
CA PHE A 6 -18.67 37.93 -22.82
C PHE A 6 -19.52 37.24 -21.76
N VAL A 7 -20.80 37.61 -21.63
CA VAL A 7 -21.72 37.09 -20.62
C VAL A 7 -22.24 35.67 -20.96
N PRO A 8 -22.65 35.33 -22.19
CA PRO A 8 -23.10 33.96 -22.50
C PRO A 8 -21.94 32.95 -22.57
N ALA A 9 -20.71 33.38 -22.84
CA ALA A 9 -19.54 32.49 -22.87
C ALA A 9 -19.14 31.97 -21.47
N LEU A 10 -19.39 32.75 -20.41
CA LEU A 10 -19.03 32.39 -19.04
C LEU A 10 -20.02 31.40 -18.39
N MET A 11 -21.29 31.37 -18.85
CA MET A 11 -22.30 30.42 -18.36
C MET A 11 -22.13 29.00 -18.93
N ALA A 12 -21.53 28.84 -20.12
CA ALA A 12 -21.32 27.52 -20.73
C ALA A 12 -20.20 26.70 -20.05
N ALA A 13 -19.29 27.35 -19.32
CA ALA A 13 -18.18 26.67 -18.64
C ALA A 13 -18.57 26.03 -17.30
N ALA A 14 -19.73 26.38 -16.72
CA ALA A 14 -20.15 25.91 -15.41
C ALA A 14 -20.83 24.51 -15.41
N LEU A 15 -21.08 23.92 -16.58
CA LEU A 15 -21.78 22.63 -16.72
C LEU A 15 -20.85 21.41 -16.85
N LEU A 16 -19.52 21.60 -16.74
CA LEU A 16 -18.53 20.52 -16.90
C LEU A 16 -17.93 20.01 -15.57
N THR A 17 -18.54 20.32 -14.42
CA THR A 17 -18.26 19.61 -13.16
C THR A 17 -18.92 18.23 -13.15
N GLY A 18 -18.59 17.40 -14.14
CA GLY A 18 -18.83 15.97 -14.03
C GLY A 18 -17.97 15.43 -12.90
N CYS A 19 -18.59 14.86 -11.87
CA CYS A 19 -17.89 14.15 -10.82
C CYS A 19 -17.02 13.05 -11.47
N GLN A 20 -15.71 13.25 -11.47
CA GLN A 20 -14.77 12.25 -11.95
C GLN A 20 -14.85 11.05 -10.99
N ALA A 21 -15.58 10.01 -11.40
CA ALA A 21 -15.67 8.78 -10.63
C ALA A 21 -14.26 8.19 -10.46
N PRO A 22 -13.91 7.64 -9.28
CA PRO A 22 -12.59 7.05 -9.06
C PRO A 22 -12.37 5.91 -10.06
N GLN A 23 -11.36 6.04 -10.92
CA GLN A 23 -11.07 5.05 -11.96
C GLN A 23 -10.13 3.92 -11.48
N GLY A 24 -10.32 3.42 -10.26
CA GLY A 24 -9.44 2.39 -9.71
C GLY A 24 -9.99 1.67 -8.48
N LYS A 25 -9.34 0.56 -8.10
CA LYS A 25 -9.68 -0.23 -6.91
C LYS A 25 -9.55 0.56 -5.59
N PHE A 26 -8.71 1.61 -5.59
CA PHE A 26 -8.39 2.42 -4.42
C PHE A 26 -8.68 3.91 -4.67
N THR A 27 -8.98 4.65 -3.61
CA THR A 27 -9.18 6.10 -3.68
C THR A 27 -7.84 6.83 -3.87
N PRO A 28 -7.83 8.08 -4.37
CA PRO A 28 -6.60 8.87 -4.49
C PRO A 28 -5.86 9.05 -3.15
N GLU A 29 -6.59 9.15 -2.04
CA GLU A 29 -6.03 9.23 -0.69
C GLU A 29 -5.32 7.93 -0.28
N GLN A 30 -5.95 6.78 -0.52
CA GLN A 30 -5.37 5.46 -0.29
C GLN A 30 -4.09 5.26 -1.12
N VAL A 31 -4.13 5.63 -2.40
CA VAL A 31 -2.97 5.58 -3.30
C VAL A 31 -1.85 6.49 -2.79
N ALA A 32 -2.15 7.70 -2.33
CA ALA A 32 -1.15 8.61 -1.77
C ALA A 32 -0.50 8.02 -0.51
N ALA A 33 -1.28 7.42 0.38
CA ALA A 33 -0.77 6.76 1.58
C ALA A 33 0.14 5.57 1.24
N MET A 34 -0.27 4.69 0.32
CA MET A 34 0.55 3.58 -0.16
C MET A 34 1.88 4.07 -0.77
N LYS A 35 1.83 5.09 -1.64
CA LYS A 35 3.04 5.69 -2.23
C LYS A 35 3.99 6.26 -1.19
N SER A 36 3.47 6.83 -0.09
CA SER A 36 4.31 7.39 0.98
C SER A 36 5.19 6.34 1.69
N TYR A 37 4.77 5.07 1.65
CA TYR A 37 5.51 3.93 2.17
C TYR A 37 6.31 3.17 1.10
N GLY A 38 6.29 3.64 -0.15
CA GLY A 38 7.05 3.02 -1.25
C GLY A 38 6.36 1.85 -1.93
N PHE A 39 5.04 1.69 -1.77
CA PHE A 39 4.30 0.72 -2.56
C PHE A 39 4.37 1.06 -4.06
N THR A 40 4.44 0.03 -4.89
CA THR A 40 4.43 0.13 -6.34
C THR A 40 3.19 -0.55 -6.91
N GLU A 41 2.68 0.00 -8.01
CA GLU A 41 1.55 -0.55 -8.74
C GLU A 41 2.01 -1.48 -9.85
N SER A 42 1.39 -2.65 -9.95
CA SER A 42 1.54 -3.57 -11.08
C SER A 42 0.19 -4.17 -11.41
N ASN A 43 -0.29 -3.97 -12.64
CA ASN A 43 -1.58 -4.49 -13.12
C ASN A 43 -2.79 -4.16 -12.22
N GLY A 44 -2.77 -3.00 -11.56
CA GLY A 44 -3.82 -2.54 -10.65
C GLY A 44 -3.75 -3.13 -9.23
N ASP A 45 -2.72 -3.91 -8.92
CA ASP A 45 -2.39 -4.37 -7.58
C ASP A 45 -1.22 -3.56 -7.01
N TRP A 46 -1.26 -3.35 -5.69
CA TRP A 46 -0.27 -2.54 -4.97
C TRP A 46 0.53 -3.44 -4.04
N SER A 47 1.85 -3.36 -4.12
CA SER A 47 2.76 -4.20 -3.32
C SER A 47 3.92 -3.42 -2.74
N LEU A 48 4.43 -3.89 -1.61
CA LEU A 48 5.63 -3.35 -0.95
C LEU A 48 6.55 -4.51 -0.62
N GLY A 49 7.78 -4.46 -1.13
CA GLY A 49 8.85 -5.37 -0.74
C GLY A 49 9.53 -4.87 0.53
N LEU A 50 9.64 -5.72 1.54
CA LEU A 50 10.39 -5.44 2.77
C LEU A 50 11.56 -6.41 2.88
N SER A 51 12.69 -5.92 3.39
CA SER A 51 13.89 -6.75 3.55
C SER A 51 13.80 -7.59 4.82
N ASP A 52 13.84 -8.92 4.69
CA ASP A 52 13.85 -9.86 5.81
C ASP A 52 14.98 -9.57 6.82
N SER A 53 16.16 -9.18 6.34
CA SER A 53 17.31 -8.83 7.19
C SER A 53 17.11 -7.58 8.06
N ILE A 54 16.15 -6.73 7.69
CA ILE A 54 15.77 -5.56 8.49
C ILE A 54 14.71 -5.98 9.51
N LEU A 55 13.78 -6.83 9.10
CA LEU A 55 12.63 -7.25 9.91
C LEU A 55 13.01 -8.25 11.01
N PHE A 56 13.90 -9.19 10.71
CA PHE A 56 14.19 -10.35 11.53
C PHE A 56 15.70 -10.51 11.78
N ASP A 57 16.05 -11.16 12.89
CA ASP A 57 17.40 -11.67 13.10
C ASP A 57 17.63 -12.95 12.28
N LYS A 58 18.91 -13.34 12.12
CA LYS A 58 19.28 -14.53 11.35
C LYS A 58 18.59 -15.79 11.92
N ASN A 59 17.92 -16.55 11.05
CA ASN A 59 17.13 -17.74 11.39
C ASN A 59 16.01 -17.49 12.42
N ASP A 60 15.60 -16.24 12.65
CA ASP A 60 14.45 -15.90 13.48
C ASP A 60 13.25 -15.54 12.59
N TYR A 61 12.06 -15.62 13.18
CA TYR A 61 10.79 -15.17 12.62
C TYR A 61 10.14 -14.07 13.47
N ARG A 62 10.66 -13.80 14.67
CA ARG A 62 10.15 -12.72 15.52
C ARG A 62 10.63 -11.38 14.99
N LEU A 63 9.69 -10.46 14.81
CA LEU A 63 10.01 -9.09 14.44
C LEU A 63 10.90 -8.45 15.50
N ARG A 64 11.96 -7.78 15.03
CA ARG A 64 12.75 -6.90 15.88
C ARG A 64 11.83 -5.78 16.43
N PRO A 65 12.05 -5.28 17.66
CA PRO A 65 11.16 -4.28 18.27
C PRO A 65 10.95 -3.04 17.40
N ASP A 66 12.01 -2.52 16.79
CA ASP A 66 11.95 -1.36 15.90
C ASP A 66 11.11 -1.65 14.64
N SER A 67 11.34 -2.82 14.04
CA SER A 67 10.61 -3.28 12.84
C SER A 67 9.12 -3.48 13.15
N ARG A 68 8.80 -4.03 14.32
CA ARG A 68 7.41 -4.13 14.78
C ARG A 68 6.77 -2.75 14.91
N GLN A 69 7.43 -1.80 15.58
CA GLN A 69 6.91 -0.44 15.72
C GLN A 69 6.66 0.23 14.35
N GLN A 70 7.57 0.05 13.39
CA GLN A 70 7.43 0.57 12.05
C GLN A 70 6.23 -0.06 11.31
N ILE A 71 6.09 -1.38 11.35
CA ILE A 71 4.97 -2.11 10.74
C ILE A 71 3.64 -1.66 11.35
N THR A 72 3.51 -1.63 12.68
CA THR A 72 2.28 -1.20 13.36
C THR A 72 1.93 0.25 13.00
N THR A 73 2.92 1.13 12.91
CA THR A 73 2.72 2.53 12.49
C THR A 73 2.21 2.61 11.05
N MET A 74 2.83 1.88 10.13
CA MET A 74 2.42 1.82 8.73
C MET A 74 1.00 1.26 8.60
N ALA A 75 0.72 0.12 9.22
CA ALA A 75 -0.59 -0.51 9.20
C ALA A 75 -1.68 0.44 9.73
N SER A 76 -1.42 1.13 10.84
CA SER A 76 -2.35 2.11 11.42
C SER A 76 -2.66 3.27 10.47
N ARG A 77 -1.64 3.80 9.75
CA ARG A 77 -1.85 4.88 8.79
C ARG A 77 -2.60 4.43 7.54
N LEU A 78 -2.30 3.24 7.03
CA LEU A 78 -3.04 2.67 5.90
C LEU A 78 -4.50 2.40 6.29
N ALA A 79 -4.75 1.85 7.48
CA ALA A 79 -6.09 1.60 8.02
C ALA A 79 -6.90 2.89 8.17
N ALA A 80 -6.27 4.00 8.57
CA ALA A 80 -6.93 5.30 8.67
C ALA A 80 -7.50 5.81 7.33
N THR A 81 -6.97 5.34 6.19
CA THR A 81 -7.49 5.64 4.84
C THR A 81 -8.58 4.65 4.37
N GLY A 82 -8.94 3.67 5.20
CA GLY A 82 -9.92 2.63 4.90
C GLY A 82 -9.34 1.33 4.31
N ILE A 83 -8.01 1.20 4.20
CA ILE A 83 -7.36 -0.06 3.80
C ILE A 83 -7.34 -1.01 5.01
N THR A 84 -8.27 -1.95 5.04
CA THR A 84 -8.43 -2.90 6.16
C THR A 84 -8.05 -4.34 5.83
N HIS A 85 -7.70 -4.59 4.57
CA HIS A 85 -7.33 -5.91 4.07
C HIS A 85 -5.98 -5.82 3.35
N SER A 86 -5.11 -6.78 3.63
CA SER A 86 -3.82 -6.94 2.98
C SER A 86 -3.48 -8.44 2.87
N ARG A 87 -2.56 -8.76 1.96
CA ARG A 87 -1.97 -10.08 1.82
C ARG A 87 -0.50 -9.98 2.17
N LEU A 88 -0.02 -10.90 2.99
CA LEU A 88 1.37 -10.97 3.41
C LEU A 88 1.99 -12.25 2.85
N GLU A 89 3.16 -12.10 2.24
CA GLU A 89 3.95 -13.19 1.68
C GLU A 89 5.35 -13.15 2.32
N GLY A 90 5.82 -14.30 2.80
CA GLY A 90 7.19 -14.46 3.30
C GLY A 90 8.03 -15.21 2.27
N HIS A 91 9.27 -14.78 2.10
CA HIS A 91 10.23 -15.42 1.20
C HIS A 91 11.55 -15.67 1.93
N THR A 92 12.10 -16.87 1.77
CA THR A 92 13.49 -17.16 2.14
C THR A 92 14.37 -17.18 0.89
N ASP A 93 15.69 -17.29 1.09
CA ASP A 93 16.58 -17.68 0.01
C ASP A 93 16.41 -19.17 -0.35
N ASN A 94 17.17 -19.63 -1.35
CA ASN A 94 17.14 -21.01 -1.84
C ASN A 94 18.14 -21.93 -1.11
N TYR A 95 18.67 -21.53 0.05
CA TYR A 95 19.60 -22.34 0.81
C TYR A 95 18.88 -23.12 1.92
N GLY A 96 19.20 -24.40 2.07
CA GLY A 96 18.57 -25.28 3.05
C GLY A 96 17.49 -26.19 2.44
N GLU A 97 16.64 -26.77 3.29
CA GLU A 97 15.55 -27.64 2.88
C GLU A 97 14.31 -26.83 2.49
N ASP A 98 13.69 -27.16 1.36
CA ASP A 98 12.48 -26.48 0.87
C ASP A 98 11.35 -26.43 1.91
N SER A 99 11.08 -27.56 2.60
CA SER A 99 10.01 -27.62 3.60
C SER A 99 10.28 -26.73 4.81
N TYR A 100 11.55 -26.61 5.21
CA TYR A 100 11.98 -25.73 6.29
C TYR A 100 11.81 -24.27 5.90
N ASN A 101 12.23 -23.93 4.68
CA ASN A 101 12.11 -22.59 4.12
C ASN A 101 10.66 -22.14 3.96
N GLU A 102 9.78 -23.03 3.48
CA GLU A 102 8.35 -22.78 3.40
C GLU A 102 7.74 -22.51 4.80
N ALA A 103 8.06 -23.35 5.78
CA ALA A 103 7.60 -23.17 7.15
C ALA A 103 8.11 -21.85 7.78
N LEU A 104 9.35 -21.47 7.49
CA LEU A 104 9.94 -20.22 7.98
C LEU A 104 9.29 -18.99 7.32
N SER A 105 9.11 -19.03 6.00
CA SER A 105 8.36 -18.03 5.24
C SER A 105 6.98 -17.77 5.82
N LEU A 106 6.21 -18.83 6.08
CA LEU A 106 4.87 -18.72 6.64
C LEU A 106 4.88 -18.11 8.05
N LYS A 107 5.81 -18.53 8.91
CA LYS A 107 5.97 -17.97 10.25
C LYS A 107 6.29 -16.48 10.22
N ARG A 108 7.14 -16.03 9.29
CA ARG A 108 7.48 -14.61 9.11
C ARG A 108 6.30 -13.79 8.63
N ALA A 109 5.54 -14.29 7.65
CA ALA A 109 4.32 -13.65 7.20
C ALA A 109 3.30 -13.49 8.34
N ASN A 110 3.09 -14.55 9.13
CA ASN A 110 2.20 -14.51 10.29
C ASN A 110 2.70 -13.54 11.37
N SER A 111 4.01 -13.46 11.60
CA SER A 111 4.58 -12.53 12.58
C SER A 111 4.37 -11.05 12.21
N VAL A 112 4.31 -10.75 10.91
CA VAL A 112 3.91 -9.42 10.40
C VAL A 112 2.40 -9.22 10.51
N ALA A 113 1.60 -10.27 10.31
CA ALA A 113 0.14 -10.21 10.45
C ALA A 113 -0.32 -9.91 11.90
N ASP A 114 0.39 -10.48 12.88
CA ASP A 114 0.06 -10.37 14.30
C ASP A 114 0.62 -9.08 14.97
N ALA A 115 1.39 -8.28 14.23
CA ALA A 115 2.20 -7.18 14.76
C ALA A 115 1.39 -5.99 15.29
#